data_AF-A0A1C3W1B5-F1
#
_entry.id   AF-A0A1C3W1B5-F1
#
_cell.length_a   1.000
_cell.length_b   1.000
_cell.length_c   1.000
_cell.angle_alpha   90.00
_cell.angle_beta   90.00
_cell.angle_gamma   90.00
#
_symmetry.space_group_name_H-M   'P 1'
#
loop_
_entity.id
_entity.type
_entity.pdbx_description
1 polymer ?
#
loop_
_entity_poly.entity_id
_entity_poly.type
_entity_poly.pdbx_seq_one_letter_code
_entity_poly.pdbx_strand_id
1 'polypeptide(L)'
;MKTITLLAVAAMLLLEVFGPTSSVGGSMGFMLVFVAVMLAVAIYEAWSNRRGAIGWTVNVFASVVGGLTAIALIGMAMDTILPYLHLEGSLASSQHPLKYVVVTVIAILMVLGSWIPLRIVNRLRD
;
A
#
# COMPACT_ATOMS: atom_id res chain seq x y z
N MET A 1 13.36 -4.07 -1.98
CA MET A 1 12.28 -3.59 -1.07
C MET A 1 12.43 -2.15 -0.63
N LYS A 2 13.56 -1.72 -0.04
CA LYS A 2 13.74 -0.32 0.43
C LYS A 2 13.37 0.74 -0.62
N THR A 3 13.83 0.58 -1.85
CA THR A 3 13.51 1.47 -2.98
C THR A 3 12.03 1.49 -3.35
N ILE A 4 11.37 0.32 -3.39
CA ILE A 4 9.93 0.22 -3.67
C ILE A 4 9.13 0.92 -2.56
N THR A 5 9.52 0.74 -1.30
CA THR A 5 8.87 1.42 -0.17
C THR A 5 9.03 2.93 -0.26
N LEU A 6 10.24 3.43 -0.54
CA LEU A 6 10.49 4.87 -0.69
C LEU A 6 9.70 5.46 -1.86
N LEU A 7 9.65 4.77 -3.00
CA LEU A 7 8.86 5.19 -4.15
C LEU A 7 7.36 5.17 -3.86
N ALA A 8 6.87 4.16 -3.14
CA ALA A 8 5.47 4.10 -2.71
C ALA A 8 5.12 5.29 -1.81
N VAL A 9 5.95 5.57 -0.79
CA VAL A 9 5.77 6.71 0.10
C VAL A 9 5.79 8.02 -0.70
N ALA A 10 6.79 8.21 -1.56
CA ALA A 10 6.90 9.42 -2.39
C ALA A 10 5.68 9.60 -3.30
N ALA A 11 5.23 8.53 -3.97
CA ALA A 11 4.06 8.57 -4.85
C ALA A 11 2.78 8.92 -4.08
N MET A 12 2.56 8.32 -2.91
CA MET A 12 1.41 8.60 -2.06
C MET A 12 1.44 10.05 -1.54
N LEU A 13 2.59 10.55 -1.12
CA LEU A 13 2.74 11.94 -0.66
C LEU A 13 2.58 12.95 -1.80
N LEU A 14 3.12 12.68 -2.98
CA LEU A 14 2.92 13.52 -4.15
C LEU A 14 1.45 13.55 -4.57
N LEU A 15 0.76 12.41 -4.50
CA LEU A 15 -0.67 12.35 -4.80
C LEU A 15 -1.52 13.09 -3.76
N GLU A 16 -1.09 13.06 -2.50
CA GLU A 16 -1.72 13.85 -1.44
C GLU A 16 -1.52 15.37 -1.64
N VAL A 17 -0.35 15.81 -2.10
CA VAL A 17 -0.04 17.24 -2.29
C VAL A 17 -0.58 17.80 -3.61
N PHE A 18 -0.47 17.04 -4.71
CA PHE A 18 -0.74 17.51 -6.07
C PHE A 18 -1.95 16.81 -6.72
N GLY A 19 -2.52 15.81 -6.06
CA GLY A 19 -3.61 15.03 -6.63
C GLY A 19 -4.94 15.77 -6.66
N PRO A 20 -5.92 15.25 -7.42
CA PRO A 20 -7.24 15.85 -7.49
C PRO A 20 -7.91 15.86 -6.11
N THR A 21 -8.40 17.03 -5.69
CA THR A 21 -9.20 17.17 -4.47
C THR A 21 -10.62 16.65 -4.64
N SER A 22 -11.01 16.29 -5.86
CA SER A 22 -12.31 15.67 -6.13
C SER A 22 -12.36 14.29 -5.47
N SER A 23 -13.47 14.02 -4.75
CA SER A 23 -13.64 12.82 -3.93
C SER A 23 -13.36 11.50 -4.68
N VAL A 24 -13.79 11.41 -5.94
CA VAL A 24 -13.55 10.23 -6.80
C VAL A 24 -12.13 10.22 -7.37
N GLY A 25 -11.61 11.38 -7.78
CA GLY A 25 -10.27 11.47 -8.39
C GLY A 25 -9.14 11.15 -7.41
N GLY A 26 -9.22 11.69 -6.19
CA GLY A 26 -8.23 11.43 -5.14
C GLY A 26 -8.20 9.96 -4.72
N SER A 27 -9.37 9.38 -4.42
CA SER A 27 -9.49 7.98 -4.02
C SER A 27 -9.03 7.01 -5.12
N MET A 28 -9.41 7.26 -6.38
CA MET A 28 -8.95 6.46 -7.52
C MET A 28 -7.44 6.55 -7.74
N GLY A 29 -6.84 7.73 -7.51
CA GLY A 29 -5.40 7.94 -7.58
C GLY A 29 -4.63 7.09 -6.57
N PHE A 30 -5.04 7.08 -5.30
CA PHE A 30 -4.44 6.21 -4.29
C PHE A 30 -4.58 4.73 -4.61
N MET A 31 -5.73 4.31 -5.16
CA MET A 31 -5.95 2.92 -5.58
C MET A 31 -5.03 2.51 -6.74
N LEU A 32 -4.75 3.41 -7.69
CA LEU A 32 -3.80 3.13 -8.77
C LEU A 32 -2.37 2.98 -8.26
N VAL A 33 -1.93 3.87 -7.35
CA VAL A 33 -0.62 3.75 -6.71
C VAL A 33 -0.50 2.42 -5.98
N PHE A 34 -1.55 2.02 -5.27
CA PHE A 34 -1.58 0.72 -4.60
C PHE A 34 -1.39 -0.46 -5.56
N VAL A 35 -2.16 -0.50 -6.65
CA VAL A 35 -2.05 -1.57 -7.64
C VAL A 35 -0.65 -1.61 -8.24
N ALA A 36 -0.08 -0.45 -8.57
CA ALA A 36 1.28 -0.35 -9.08
C ALA A 36 2.31 -0.89 -8.07
N VAL A 37 2.16 -0.57 -6.78
CA VAL A 37 3.05 -1.04 -5.71
C VAL A 37 2.94 -2.56 -5.53
N MET A 38 1.72 -3.12 -5.49
CA MET A 38 1.53 -4.57 -5.39
C MET A 38 2.18 -5.33 -6.54
N LEU A 39 2.02 -4.83 -7.76
CA LEU A 39 2.66 -5.41 -8.94
C LEU A 39 4.18 -5.28 -8.86
N ALA A 40 4.70 -4.10 -8.49
CA ALA A 40 6.13 -3.89 -8.33
C ALA A 40 6.75 -4.84 -7.30
N VAL A 41 6.08 -5.07 -6.17
CA VAL A 41 6.51 -6.04 -5.14
C VAL A 41 6.49 -7.47 -5.69
N ALA A 42 5.41 -7.89 -6.35
CA ALA A 42 5.29 -9.24 -6.91
C ALA A 42 6.37 -9.53 -7.96
N ILE A 43 6.56 -8.59 -8.91
CA ILE A 43 7.54 -8.67 -9.99
C ILE A 43 8.96 -8.70 -9.44
N TYR A 44 9.28 -7.77 -8.53
CA TYR A 44 10.61 -7.70 -7.92
C TYR A 44 10.97 -9.00 -7.20
N GLU A 45 10.03 -9.56 -6.44
CA GLU A 45 10.26 -10.79 -5.69
C GLU A 45 10.34 -12.02 -6.61
N ALA A 46 9.56 -12.05 -7.70
CA ALA A 46 9.59 -13.15 -8.66
C ALA A 46 10.91 -13.16 -9.44
N TRP A 47 11.36 -11.98 -9.86
CA TRP A 47 12.62 -11.81 -10.56
C TRP A 47 13.82 -12.09 -9.65
N SER A 48 13.87 -11.49 -8.46
CA SER A 48 15.01 -11.62 -7.54
C SER A 48 15.28 -13.06 -7.15
N ASN A 49 14.23 -13.89 -7.07
CA ASN A 49 14.33 -15.31 -6.75
C ASN A 49 14.37 -16.22 -8.00
N ARG A 50 14.55 -15.65 -9.21
CA ARG A 50 14.62 -16.36 -10.51
C ARG A 50 13.50 -17.40 -10.73
N ARG A 51 12.27 -17.04 -10.38
CA ARG A 51 11.13 -17.97 -10.43
C ARG A 51 10.75 -18.30 -11.87
N GLY A 52 10.36 -19.56 -12.09
CA GLY A 52 9.65 -19.98 -13.30
C GLY A 52 8.19 -19.48 -13.33
N ALA A 53 7.49 -19.72 -14.43
CA ALA A 53 6.14 -19.18 -14.69
C ALA A 53 5.13 -19.44 -13.54
N ILE A 54 5.12 -20.64 -12.97
CA ILE A 54 4.23 -20.98 -11.83
C ILE A 54 4.56 -20.13 -10.59
N GLY A 55 5.85 -19.89 -10.34
CA GLY A 55 6.29 -19.07 -9.21
C GLY A 55 5.93 -17.59 -9.39
N TRP A 56 5.93 -17.09 -10.63
CA TRP A 56 5.42 -15.75 -10.95
C TRP A 56 3.93 -15.62 -10.65
N THR A 57 3.11 -16.57 -11.14
CA THR A 57 1.67 -16.58 -10.89
C THR A 57 1.38 -16.55 -9.39
N VAL A 58 2.02 -17.43 -8.62
CA VAL A 58 1.82 -17.45 -7.16
C VAL A 58 2.26 -16.15 -6.51
N ASN A 59 3.36 -15.54 -6.95
CA ASN A 59 3.79 -14.26 -6.40
C ASN A 59 2.78 -13.15 -6.63
N VAL A 60 2.19 -13.09 -7.82
CA VAL A 60 1.13 -12.11 -8.09
C VAL A 60 -0.06 -12.36 -7.16
N PHE A 61 -0.54 -13.61 -7.07
CA PHE A 61 -1.68 -13.93 -6.21
C PHE A 61 -1.40 -13.64 -4.73
N ALA A 62 -0.26 -14.08 -4.20
CA ALA A 62 0.09 -13.86 -2.79
C ALA A 62 0.28 -12.37 -2.46
N SER A 63 0.89 -11.60 -3.37
CA SER A 63 1.04 -10.15 -3.26
C SER A 63 -0.31 -9.44 -3.24
N VAL A 64 -1.21 -9.82 -4.16
CA VAL A 64 -2.56 -9.25 -4.27
C VAL A 64 -3.39 -9.58 -3.03
N VAL A 65 -3.42 -10.84 -2.60
CA VAL A 65 -4.16 -11.27 -1.42
C VAL A 65 -3.68 -10.51 -0.19
N GLY A 66 -2.36 -10.48 0.06
CA GLY A 66 -1.82 -9.77 1.22
C GLY A 66 -2.00 -8.27 1.16
N GLY A 67 -1.82 -7.66 -0.01
CA GLY A 67 -2.08 -6.23 -0.22
C GLY A 67 -3.53 -5.88 0.08
N LEU A 68 -4.49 -6.63 -0.47
CA LEU A 68 -5.92 -6.39 -0.26
C LEU A 68 -6.31 -6.59 1.21
N THR A 69 -5.80 -7.63 1.86
CA THR A 69 -5.99 -7.83 3.30
C THR A 69 -5.44 -6.65 4.10
N ALA A 70 -4.25 -6.15 3.77
CA ALA A 70 -3.68 -4.99 4.46
C ALA A 70 -4.52 -3.73 4.27
N ILE A 71 -5.06 -3.47 3.08
CA ILE A 71 -5.98 -2.34 2.87
C ILE A 71 -7.24 -2.49 3.72
N ALA A 72 -7.86 -3.67 3.72
CA ALA A 72 -9.06 -3.90 4.52
C ALA A 72 -8.79 -3.64 6.01
N LEU A 73 -7.67 -4.12 6.54
CA LEU A 73 -7.25 -3.89 7.92
C LEU A 73 -6.93 -2.42 8.20
N ILE A 74 -6.27 -1.72 7.27
CA ILE A 74 -6.00 -0.29 7.38
C ILE A 74 -7.32 0.50 7.42
N GLY A 75 -8.28 0.17 6.55
CA GLY A 75 -9.61 0.81 6.55
C GLY A 75 -10.30 0.65 7.91
N MET A 76 -10.38 -0.58 8.42
CA MET A 76 -10.95 -0.86 9.75
C MET A 76 -10.21 -0.11 10.88
N ALA A 77 -8.88 -0.07 10.82
CA ALA A 77 -8.07 0.65 11.80
C ALA A 77 -8.32 2.16 11.75
N MET A 78 -8.44 2.74 10.56
CA MET A 78 -8.73 4.16 10.37
C MET A 78 -10.11 4.53 10.90
N ASP A 79 -11.14 3.73 10.62
CA ASP A 79 -12.48 3.95 11.17
C ASP A 79 -12.48 3.94 12.70
N THR A 80 -11.64 3.10 13.32
CA THR A 80 -11.50 3.01 14.78
C THR A 80 -10.72 4.20 15.35
N ILE A 81 -9.68 4.68 14.66
CA ILE A 81 -8.74 5.69 15.17
C ILE A 81 -9.23 7.13 14.91
N LEU A 82 -9.98 7.34 13.84
CA LEU A 82 -10.53 8.64 13.42
C LEU A 82 -11.17 9.47 14.56
N PRO A 83 -12.05 8.90 15.41
CA PRO A 83 -12.67 9.63 16.51
C PRO A 83 -11.66 10.15 17.56
N TYR A 84 -10.56 9.42 17.76
CA TYR A 84 -9.53 9.77 18.76
C TYR A 84 -8.58 10.86 18.26
N LEU A 85 -8.48 11.04 16.94
CA LEU A 85 -7.59 12.03 16.33
C LEU A 85 -8.17 13.45 16.38
N HIS A 86 -9.39 13.66 16.90
CA HIS A 86 -10.08 14.96 16.99
C HIS A 86 -9.98 15.78 15.68
N LEU A 87 -9.97 15.09 14.54
CA LEU A 87 -10.02 15.72 13.24
C LEU A 87 -11.48 16.10 13.01
N GLU A 88 -11.85 17.33 13.38
CA GLU A 88 -13.18 17.88 13.04
C GLU A 88 -13.27 18.01 11.50
N GLY A 89 -13.76 16.96 10.84
CA GLY A 89 -13.93 16.89 9.39
C GLY A 89 -13.24 15.68 8.73
N SER A 90 -13.46 15.51 7.42
CA SER A 90 -12.75 14.50 6.62
C SER A 90 -11.23 14.75 6.71
N LEU A 91 -10.40 13.69 6.82
CA LEU A 91 -8.94 13.81 6.66
C LEU A 91 -8.57 14.61 5.40
N ALA A 92 -9.44 14.60 4.38
CA ALA A 92 -9.28 15.37 3.15
C ALA A 92 -9.27 16.90 3.36
N SER A 93 -9.97 17.44 4.38
CA SER A 93 -10.17 18.89 4.55
C SER A 93 -9.26 19.54 5.60
N SER A 94 -8.61 18.76 6.47
CA SER A 94 -7.70 19.27 7.49
C SER A 94 -6.27 19.32 6.94
N GLN A 95 -5.68 20.52 6.84
CA GLN A 95 -4.26 20.72 6.47
C GLN A 95 -3.29 20.32 7.60
N HIS A 96 -3.66 19.34 8.42
CA HIS A 96 -2.91 18.98 9.61
C HIS A 96 -1.67 18.14 9.22
N PRO A 97 -0.46 18.42 9.75
CA PRO A 97 0.76 17.69 9.41
C PRO A 97 0.69 16.18 9.71
N LEU A 98 -0.20 15.77 10.63
CA LEU A 98 -0.48 14.35 10.89
C LEU A 98 -0.97 13.60 9.66
N LYS A 99 -1.62 14.26 8.70
CA LYS A 99 -2.10 13.62 7.47
C LYS A 99 -0.96 12.99 6.67
N TYR A 100 0.17 13.69 6.54
CA TYR A 100 1.35 13.17 5.83
C TYR A 100 1.99 11.99 6.55
N VAL A 101 1.98 12.02 7.90
CA VAL A 101 2.47 10.90 8.71
C VAL A 101 1.57 9.68 8.51
N VAL A 102 0.26 9.85 8.55
CA VAL A 102 -0.72 8.78 8.32
C VAL A 102 -0.57 8.19 6.92
N VAL A 103 -0.51 9.03 5.88
CA VAL A 103 -0.30 8.59 4.49
C VAL A 103 1.00 7.81 4.34
N THR A 104 2.08 8.26 4.99
CA THR A 104 3.36 7.54 5.00
C THR A 104 3.25 6.17 5.66
N VAL A 105 2.60 6.08 6.82
CA VAL A 105 2.39 4.81 7.53
C VAL A 105 1.55 3.86 6.67
N ILE A 106 0.47 4.34 6.05
CA ILE A 106 -0.37 3.56 5.14
C ILE A 106 0.45 3.01 3.98
N ALA A 107 1.28 3.83 3.33
CA ALA A 107 2.14 3.40 2.23
C ALA A 107 3.12 2.30 2.66
N ILE A 108 3.69 2.40 3.86
CA ILE A 108 4.57 1.37 4.41
C ILE A 108 3.81 0.07 4.69
N LEU A 109 2.66 0.15 5.37
CA LEU A 109 1.83 -1.01 5.69
C LEU A 109 1.31 -1.71 4.43
N MET A 110 1.01 -0.96 3.38
CA MET A 110 0.62 -1.47 2.07
C MET A 110 1.73 -2.32 1.41
N VAL A 111 2.97 -1.82 1.43
CA VAL A 111 4.13 -2.57 0.90
C VAL A 111 4.39 -3.81 1.76
N LEU A 112 4.28 -3.69 3.09
CA LEU A 112 4.43 -4.83 3.99
C LEU A 112 3.34 -5.87 3.78
N GLY A 113 2.10 -5.44 3.58
CA GLY A 113 0.94 -6.29 3.31
C GLY A 113 1.13 -7.17 2.09
N SER A 114 1.65 -6.59 0.99
CA SER A 114 1.94 -7.34 -0.22
C SER A 114 3.20 -8.22 -0.11
N TRP A 115 4.17 -7.83 0.71
CA TRP A 115 5.45 -8.54 0.81
C TRP A 115 5.51 -9.68 1.83
N ILE A 116 4.88 -9.53 3.00
CA ILE A 116 4.89 -10.54 4.08
C ILE A 116 4.39 -11.91 3.61
N PRO A 117 3.25 -12.03 2.89
CA PRO A 117 2.78 -13.32 2.38
C PRO A 117 3.79 -13.96 1.43
N LEU A 118 4.50 -13.17 0.62
CA LEU A 118 5.54 -13.69 -0.25
C LEU A 118 6.67 -14.31 0.55
N ARG A 119 7.12 -13.66 1.64
CA ARG A 119 8.12 -14.26 2.53
C ARG A 119 7.68 -15.59 3.12
N ILE A 120 6.41 -15.73 3.48
CA ILE A 120 5.84 -16.98 4.00
C ILE A 120 5.86 -18.04 2.89
N VAL A 121 5.36 -17.72 1.71
CA VAL A 121 5.33 -18.63 0.55
C VAL A 121 6.74 -19.10 0.18
N ASN A 122 7.74 -18.23 0.29
CA ASN A 122 9.12 -18.57 -0.03
C ASN A 122 9.67 -19.59 0.95
N ARG A 123 9.49 -19.36 2.25
CA ARG A 123 9.92 -20.29 3.31
C ARG A 123 9.27 -21.67 3.22
N LEU A 124 8.09 -21.77 2.64
CA LEU A 124 7.37 -23.03 2.49
C LEU A 124 7.76 -23.81 1.21
N ARG A 125 8.56 -23.20 0.34
CA ARG A 125 8.96 -23.76 -0.96
C ARG A 125 10.46 -24.05 -1.05
N ASP A 126 11.22 -23.58 -0.06
CA ASP A 126 12.61 -23.97 0.21
C ASP A 126 12.63 -25.27 1.03
#